data_AF-A0A8T0JE26-F1
#
_entry.id   AF-A0A8T0JE26-F1
#
_cell.length_a   1.000
_cell.length_b   1.000
_cell.length_c   1.000
_cell.angle_alpha   90.00
_cell.angle_beta   90.00
_cell.angle_gamma   90.00
#
_symmetry.space_group_name_H-M   'P 1'
#
loop_
_entity.id
_entity.type
_entity.pdbx_description
1 polymer ?
#
loop_
_entity_poly.entity_id
_entity_poly.type
_entity_poly.pdbx_seq_one_letter_code
_entity_poly.pdbx_strand_id
1 'polypeptide(L)'
;MSASDPFYLVKEEIQDTVTKLQTTLDRWEKLPVSSTERTVLSREILSTCESIEWQVDELDKATGVAERDPARFSVDAAEIERRKRWTSSTRTQVHSVTGKVQSTPVRNIGTGTGATNRRELMRLDDQFQQTPVRTDHDSYISNESDRQELLLREQDDDLDELSASLGRIGHVGLLIDEDVGFQVFVIV
;
A
#
# COMPACT_ATOMS: atom_id res chain seq x y z
N MET A 1 38.58 14.10 -4.42
CA MET A 1 37.25 14.28 -3.82
C MET A 1 36.85 12.91 -3.30
N SER A 2 36.86 12.72 -1.98
CA SER A 2 36.43 11.46 -1.38
C SER A 2 34.98 11.20 -1.78
N ALA A 3 34.69 10.01 -2.30
CA ALA A 3 33.33 9.64 -2.70
C ALA A 3 32.37 9.87 -1.52
N SER A 4 31.23 10.52 -1.78
CA SER A 4 30.19 10.67 -0.76
C SER A 4 29.81 9.28 -0.25
N ASP A 5 29.73 9.13 1.06
CA ASP A 5 29.40 7.84 1.67
C ASP A 5 28.04 7.38 1.15
N PRO A 6 27.95 6.17 0.55
CA PRO A 6 26.71 5.69 -0.07
C PRO A 6 25.55 5.63 0.93
N PHE A 7 25.82 5.47 2.22
CA PHE A 7 24.79 5.54 3.24
C PHE A 7 24.05 6.88 3.21
N TYR A 8 24.77 7.99 3.12
CA TYR A 8 24.16 9.33 3.19
C TYR A 8 23.40 9.69 1.92
N LEU A 9 23.84 9.20 0.76
CA LEU A 9 23.10 9.36 -0.49
C LEU A 9 21.73 8.69 -0.41
N VAL A 10 21.71 7.41 -0.03
CA VAL A 10 20.44 6.66 0.11
C VAL A 10 19.60 7.22 1.25
N LYS A 11 20.22 7.67 2.34
CA LYS A 11 19.52 8.35 3.44
C LYS A 11 18.79 9.60 2.95
N GLU A 12 19.42 10.43 2.13
CA GLU A 12 18.79 11.62 1.53
C GLU A 12 17.60 11.24 0.63
N GLU A 13 17.76 10.23 -0.24
CA GLU A 13 16.68 9.73 -1.08
C GLU A 13 15.48 9.20 -0.27
N ILE A 14 15.75 8.45 0.80
CA ILE A 14 14.71 7.98 1.73
C ILE A 14 14.05 9.18 2.42
N GLN A 15 14.83 10.16 2.87
CA GLN A 15 14.30 11.35 3.56
C GLN A 15 13.38 12.17 2.65
N ASP A 16 13.72 12.30 1.37
CA ASP A 16 12.87 12.93 0.36
C ASP A 16 11.57 12.14 0.15
N THR A 17 11.66 10.82 0.09
CA THR A 17 10.50 9.94 -0.05
C THR A 17 9.60 10.00 1.19
N VAL A 18 10.16 10.06 2.40
CA VAL A 18 9.44 10.28 3.66
C VAL A 18 8.75 11.65 3.68
N THR A 19 9.40 12.69 3.15
CA THR A 19 8.81 14.04 3.08
C THR A 19 7.62 14.08 2.11
N LYS A 20 7.73 13.39 0.96
CA LYS A 20 6.62 13.20 0.02
C LYS A 20 5.49 12.40 0.67
N LEU A 21 5.81 11.31 1.37
CA LEU A 21 4.85 10.50 2.11
C LEU A 21 4.05 11.34 3.12
N GLN A 22 4.72 12.21 3.89
CA GLN A 22 4.05 13.12 4.83
C GLN A 22 3.11 14.09 4.12
N THR A 23 3.52 14.63 2.97
CA THR A 23 2.68 15.52 2.15
C THR A 23 1.43 14.78 1.65
N THR A 24 1.59 13.54 1.18
CA THR A 24 0.48 12.69 0.74
C THR A 24 -0.44 12.32 1.91
N LEU A 25 0.11 12.05 3.09
CA LEU A 25 -0.63 11.79 4.32
C LEU A 25 -1.46 13.01 4.76
N ASP A 26 -0.86 14.21 4.76
CA ASP A 26 -1.56 15.45 5.10
C ASP A 26 -2.74 15.73 4.16
N ARG A 27 -2.60 15.41 2.86
CA ARG A 27 -3.70 15.48 1.89
C ARG A 27 -4.77 14.44 2.23
N TRP A 28 -4.36 13.20 2.47
CA TRP A 28 -5.26 12.10 2.81
C TRP A 28 -6.09 12.37 4.08
N GLU A 29 -5.51 13.03 5.09
CA GLU A 29 -6.19 13.40 6.34
C GLU A 29 -7.30 14.43 6.13
N LYS A 30 -7.14 15.34 5.16
CA LYS A 30 -8.12 16.38 4.84
C LYS A 30 -9.31 15.85 4.03
N LEU A 31 -9.18 14.67 3.41
CA LEU A 31 -10.25 14.09 2.59
C LEU A 31 -11.30 13.40 3.46
N PRO A 32 -12.59 13.46 3.08
CA PRO A 32 -13.63 12.73 3.79
C PRO A 32 -13.44 11.21 3.63
N VAL A 33 -13.87 10.45 4.65
CA VAL A 33 -13.72 8.97 4.70
C VAL A 33 -14.40 8.27 3.51
N SER A 34 -15.44 8.88 2.93
CA SER A 34 -16.18 8.36 1.79
C SER A 34 -15.57 8.71 0.42
N SER A 35 -14.46 9.46 0.38
CA SER A 35 -13.84 9.85 -0.89
C SER A 35 -13.10 8.68 -1.53
N THR A 36 -13.38 8.40 -2.80
CA THR A 36 -12.60 7.45 -3.60
C THR A 36 -11.11 7.84 -3.67
N GLU A 37 -10.83 9.14 -3.73
CA GLU A 37 -9.47 9.69 -3.68
C GLU A 37 -8.75 9.27 -2.38
N ARG A 38 -9.46 9.24 -1.25
CA ARG A 38 -8.89 8.80 0.02
C ARG A 38 -8.49 7.32 -0.01
N THR A 39 -9.28 6.47 -0.65
CA THR A 39 -8.96 5.05 -0.85
C THR A 39 -7.74 4.85 -1.74
N VAL A 40 -7.61 5.64 -2.82
CA VAL A 40 -6.44 5.61 -3.70
C VAL A 40 -5.18 6.04 -2.94
N LEU A 41 -5.23 7.18 -2.25
CA LEU A 41 -4.11 7.67 -1.45
C LEU A 41 -3.75 6.73 -0.30
N SER A 42 -4.72 6.03 0.32
CA SER A 42 -4.43 4.97 1.30
C SER A 42 -3.52 3.89 0.72
N ARG A 43 -3.81 3.39 -0.49
CA ARG A 43 -3.00 2.35 -1.15
C ARG A 43 -1.61 2.88 -1.51
N GLU A 44 -1.54 4.10 -2.02
CA GLU A 44 -0.27 4.77 -2.34
C GLU A 44 0.61 4.96 -1.10
N ILE A 45 0.03 5.44 0.01
CA ILE A 45 0.74 5.61 1.28
C ILE A 45 1.26 4.27 1.78
N LEU A 46 0.45 3.21 1.77
CA LEU A 46 0.88 1.88 2.23
C LEU A 46 2.01 1.31 1.36
N SER A 47 1.91 1.42 0.03
CA SER A 47 2.96 0.99 -0.90
C SER A 47 4.26 1.77 -0.70
N THR A 48 4.16 3.09 -0.51
CA THR A 48 5.32 3.95 -0.21
C THR A 48 5.96 3.58 1.13
N CYS A 49 5.15 3.27 2.14
CA CYS A 49 5.64 2.81 3.44
C CYS A 49 6.42 1.49 3.32
N GLU A 50 5.89 0.51 2.59
CA GLU A 50 6.57 -0.78 2.36
C GLU A 50 7.92 -0.59 1.65
N SER A 51 7.96 0.28 0.63
CA SER A 51 9.19 0.63 -0.08
C SER A 51 10.23 1.24 0.86
N ILE A 52 9.84 2.23 1.68
CA ILE A 52 10.76 2.86 2.64
C ILE A 52 11.23 1.85 3.70
N GLU A 53 10.34 1.02 4.23
CA GLU A 53 10.69 -0.02 5.22
C GLU A 53 11.78 -0.95 4.66
N TRP A 54 11.61 -1.43 3.42
CA TRP A 54 12.61 -2.26 2.77
C TRP A 54 13.96 -1.55 2.59
N GLN A 55 13.97 -0.28 2.14
CA GLN A 55 15.20 0.50 1.96
C GLN A 55 15.93 0.74 3.29
N VAL A 56 15.18 1.05 4.35
CA VAL A 56 15.71 1.25 5.70
C VAL A 56 16.30 -0.05 6.25
N ASP A 57 15.64 -1.19 6.02
CA ASP A 57 16.14 -2.50 6.43
C ASP A 57 17.45 -2.85 5.73
N GLU A 58 17.59 -2.50 4.45
CA GLU A 58 18.83 -2.75 3.71
C GLU A 58 19.96 -1.83 4.19
N LEU A 59 19.67 -0.56 4.50
CA LEU A 59 20.65 0.33 5.13
C LEU A 59 21.08 -0.15 6.52
N ASP A 60 20.18 -0.74 7.29
CA ASP A 60 20.49 -1.29 8.61
C ASP A 60 21.40 -2.52 8.50
N LYS A 61 21.14 -3.42 7.53
CA LYS A 61 22.04 -4.54 7.21
C LYS A 61 23.42 -4.06 6.78
N ALA A 62 23.48 -3.07 5.89
CA ALA A 62 24.74 -2.49 5.43
C ALA A 62 25.53 -1.88 6.60
N THR A 63 24.84 -1.21 7.53
CA THR A 63 25.41 -0.68 8.77
C THR A 63 25.95 -1.81 9.66
N GLY A 64 25.22 -2.92 9.78
CA GLY A 64 25.68 -4.11 10.51
C GLY A 64 26.90 -4.78 9.89
N VAL A 65 27.05 -4.75 8.55
CA VAL A 65 28.28 -5.22 7.88
C VAL A 65 29.46 -4.29 8.22
N ALA A 66 29.25 -2.97 8.18
CA ALA A 66 30.29 -1.99 8.51
C ALA A 66 30.74 -2.09 9.98
N GLU A 67 29.83 -2.40 10.90
CA GLU A 67 30.14 -2.63 12.33
C GLU A 67 31.02 -3.87 12.55
N ARG A 68 30.85 -4.92 11.75
CA ARG A 68 31.61 -6.17 11.86
C ARG A 68 33.03 -6.07 11.29
N ASP A 69 33.27 -5.14 10.37
CA ASP A 69 34.58 -4.92 9.75
C ASP A 69 34.97 -3.43 9.69
N PRO A 70 35.22 -2.77 10.84
CA PRO A 70 35.51 -1.34 10.88
C PRO A 70 36.78 -0.94 10.12
N ALA A 71 37.76 -1.85 10.03
CA ALA A 71 39.04 -1.61 9.36
C ALA A 71 38.89 -1.40 7.85
N ARG A 72 37.88 -2.03 7.23
CA ARG A 72 37.61 -1.92 5.79
C ARG A 72 36.83 -0.65 5.44
N PHE A 73 35.94 -0.21 6.30
CA PHE A 73 35.01 0.89 6.00
C PHE A 73 35.42 2.22 6.64
N SER A 74 36.38 2.23 7.58
CA SER A 74 36.81 3.45 8.30
C SER A 74 35.64 4.22 8.95
N VAL A 75 34.63 3.49 9.42
CA VAL A 75 33.44 4.03 10.08
C VAL A 75 33.61 3.85 11.59
N ASP A 76 33.55 4.95 12.34
CA ASP A 76 33.67 4.92 13.80
C ASP A 76 32.40 4.40 14.49
N ALA A 77 32.51 3.86 15.70
CA ALA A 77 31.39 3.37 16.48
C ALA A 77 30.30 4.45 16.69
N ALA A 78 30.68 5.72 16.86
CA ALA A 78 29.74 6.82 16.99
C ALA A 78 28.97 7.11 15.68
N GLU A 79 29.57 6.80 14.53
CA GLU A 79 28.90 6.89 13.22
C GLU A 79 27.94 5.72 13.03
N ILE A 80 28.34 4.48 13.36
CA ILE A 80 27.44 3.31 13.34
C ILE A 80 26.20 3.54 14.21
N GLU A 81 26.39 4.04 15.42
CA GLU A 81 25.28 4.33 16.34
C GLU A 81 24.33 5.41 15.78
N ARG A 82 24.86 6.44 15.11
CA ARG A 82 24.03 7.46 14.44
C ARG A 82 23.21 6.86 13.30
N ARG A 83 23.78 5.94 12.52
CA ARG A 83 23.08 5.23 11.42
C ARG A 83 21.95 4.38 11.96
N LYS A 84 22.23 3.53 12.96
CA LYS A 84 21.23 2.65 13.61
C LYS A 84 20.09 3.44 14.25
N ARG A 85 20.41 4.56 14.90
CA ARG A 85 19.40 5.44 15.50
C ARG A 85 18.48 6.03 14.45
N TRP A 86 19.04 6.47 13.32
CA TRP A 86 18.26 7.02 12.23
C TRP A 86 17.38 5.94 11.57
N THR A 87 17.93 4.75 11.23
CA THR A 87 17.15 3.65 10.65
C THR A 87 16.00 3.24 11.58
N SER A 88 16.25 3.08 12.87
CA SER A 88 15.23 2.76 13.87
C SER A 88 14.14 3.83 14.00
N SER A 89 14.53 5.11 14.01
CA SER A 89 13.58 6.23 14.08
C SER A 89 12.71 6.30 12.83
N THR A 90 13.29 6.15 11.65
CA THR A 90 12.55 6.15 10.38
C THR A 90 11.59 4.97 10.30
N ARG A 91 12.02 3.76 10.68
CA ARG A 91 11.13 2.58 10.74
C ARG A 91 9.92 2.82 11.65
N THR A 92 10.16 3.38 12.83
CA THR A 92 9.09 3.71 13.80
C THR A 92 8.10 4.73 13.21
N GLN A 93 8.61 5.75 12.52
CA GLN A 93 7.77 6.76 11.87
C GLN A 93 6.89 6.12 10.79
N VAL A 94 7.45 5.29 9.92
CA VAL A 94 6.72 4.64 8.82
C VAL A 94 5.66 3.68 9.35
N HIS A 95 5.99 2.85 10.35
CA HIS A 95 5.01 1.98 11.00
C HIS A 95 3.86 2.78 11.65
N SER A 96 4.13 3.95 12.22
CA SER A 96 3.08 4.82 12.76
C SER A 96 2.15 5.33 11.66
N VAL A 97 2.67 5.66 10.48
CA VAL A 97 1.87 6.10 9.32
C VAL A 97 1.01 4.94 8.81
N THR A 98 1.61 3.76 8.61
CA THR A 98 0.91 2.53 8.23
C THR A 98 -0.23 2.22 9.19
N GLY A 99 0.03 2.25 10.50
CA GLY A 99 -0.98 2.04 11.53
C GLY A 99 -2.12 3.05 11.49
N LYS A 100 -1.81 4.34 11.24
CA LYS A 100 -2.82 5.41 11.12
C LYS A 100 -3.75 5.19 9.92
N VAL A 101 -3.19 4.81 8.77
CA VAL A 101 -3.97 4.56 7.55
C VAL A 101 -4.82 3.30 7.70
N GLN A 102 -4.28 2.22 8.26
CA GLN A 102 -5.01 0.95 8.45
C GLN A 102 -6.09 1.03 9.52
N SER A 103 -5.88 1.81 10.59
CA SER A 103 -6.87 2.00 11.66
C SER A 103 -8.06 2.84 11.22
N THR A 104 -7.94 3.56 10.10
CA THR A 104 -9.03 4.35 9.57
C THR A 104 -9.90 3.45 8.70
N PRO A 105 -11.17 3.18 9.08
CA PRO A 105 -12.04 2.35 8.28
C PRO A 105 -12.30 3.08 6.95
N VAL A 106 -11.58 2.67 5.91
CA VAL A 106 -12.03 2.90 4.54
C VAL A 106 -13.35 2.15 4.47
N ARG A 107 -14.47 2.89 4.49
CA ARG A 107 -15.75 2.28 4.13
C ARG A 107 -15.56 1.82 2.70
N ASN A 108 -15.31 0.52 2.51
CA ASN A 108 -15.62 -0.14 1.27
C ASN A 108 -17.07 0.29 0.96
N ILE A 109 -17.22 1.09 -0.09
CA ILE A 109 -18.53 1.42 -0.64
C ILE A 109 -18.95 0.13 -1.34
N GLY A 110 -19.50 -0.77 -0.54
CA GLY A 110 -19.83 -2.13 -0.89
C GLY A 110 -20.32 -2.82 0.36
N THR A 111 -21.64 -3.03 0.41
CA THR A 111 -22.40 -3.85 1.35
C THR A 111 -22.46 -3.36 2.82
N GLY A 112 -23.54 -2.64 3.10
CA GLY A 112 -23.98 -2.40 4.46
C GLY A 112 -24.39 -3.70 5.17
N THR A 113 -24.09 -3.79 6.46
CA THR A 113 -25.04 -3.90 7.58
C THR A 113 -24.37 -4.49 8.81
N GLY A 114 -24.63 -3.89 9.98
CA GLY A 114 -24.72 -4.67 11.22
C GLY A 114 -23.47 -4.83 12.08
N ALA A 115 -22.81 -3.74 12.45
CA ALA A 115 -22.05 -3.71 13.70
C ALA A 115 -23.02 -3.61 14.89
N THR A 116 -23.56 -4.73 15.38
CA THR A 116 -24.07 -4.92 16.76
C THR A 116 -24.36 -6.41 17.01
N ASN A 117 -23.98 -6.93 18.18
CA ASN A 117 -24.50 -8.18 18.80
C ASN A 117 -23.82 -9.52 18.49
N ARG A 118 -22.48 -9.60 18.49
CA ARG A 118 -21.75 -10.90 18.49
C ARG A 118 -21.42 -11.47 19.89
N ARG A 119 -22.07 -11.03 20.97
CA ARG A 119 -21.74 -11.48 22.34
C ARG A 119 -22.84 -12.18 23.13
N GLU A 120 -24.07 -12.30 22.62
CA GLU A 120 -25.17 -12.89 23.41
C GLU A 120 -25.66 -14.27 22.94
N LEU A 121 -25.17 -14.82 21.82
CA LEU A 121 -25.72 -16.06 21.23
C LEU A 121 -25.05 -17.39 21.69
N MET A 122 -24.35 -17.40 22.84
CA MET A 122 -23.69 -18.62 23.36
C MET A 122 -24.21 -19.07 24.73
N ARG A 123 -25.46 -18.76 25.09
CA ARG A 123 -26.11 -19.32 26.27
C ARG A 123 -27.59 -19.54 25.98
N LEU A 124 -28.08 -20.75 26.30
CA LEU A 124 -29.48 -21.22 26.22
C LEU A 124 -29.79 -21.79 24.81
N ASP A 125 -30.18 -23.05 24.59
CA ASP A 125 -30.84 -24.01 25.45
C ASP A 125 -30.61 -25.45 24.93
N ASP A 126 -30.19 -26.32 25.84
CA ASP A 126 -30.29 -27.78 25.74
C ASP A 126 -31.68 -28.15 26.26
N GLN A 127 -32.65 -28.34 25.35
CA GLN A 127 -33.86 -29.15 25.59
C GLN A 127 -34.87 -29.11 24.41
N PHE A 128 -35.45 -30.28 24.12
CA PHE A 128 -36.65 -30.55 23.29
C PHE A 128 -36.52 -30.59 21.75
N GLN A 129 -36.04 -31.73 21.27
CA GLN A 129 -36.84 -32.77 20.61
C GLN A 129 -37.93 -32.37 19.56
N GLN A 130 -37.72 -32.89 18.32
CA GLN A 130 -38.67 -33.27 17.25
C GLN A 130 -39.28 -32.18 16.33
N THR A 131 -38.82 -32.13 15.07
CA THR A 131 -39.62 -32.24 13.80
C THR A 131 -38.70 -32.04 12.57
N PRO A 132 -38.92 -32.75 11.44
CA PRO A 132 -38.07 -32.60 10.24
C PRO A 132 -38.70 -31.62 9.24
N VAL A 133 -38.09 -30.46 9.05
CA VAL A 133 -38.37 -29.58 7.89
C VAL A 133 -37.08 -29.39 7.12
N ARG A 134 -36.80 -30.34 6.21
CA ARG A 134 -35.75 -30.23 5.19
C ARG A 134 -36.41 -29.84 3.87
N THR A 135 -36.79 -28.58 3.69
CA THR A 135 -37.21 -28.09 2.36
C THR A 135 -37.12 -26.55 2.19
N ASP A 136 -36.16 -25.88 2.81
CA ASP A 136 -35.98 -24.42 2.58
C ASP A 136 -34.52 -23.95 2.64
N HIS A 137 -33.56 -24.88 2.56
CA HIS A 137 -32.13 -24.55 2.56
C HIS A 137 -31.47 -24.66 1.17
N ASP A 138 -32.11 -25.32 0.20
CA ASP A 138 -31.58 -25.43 -1.17
C ASP A 138 -31.83 -24.17 -2.01
N SER A 139 -32.99 -23.53 -1.83
CA SER A 139 -33.35 -22.30 -2.57
C SER A 139 -32.45 -21.11 -2.20
N TYR A 140 -32.03 -21.03 -0.93
CA TYR A 140 -31.13 -19.97 -0.45
C TYR A 140 -29.69 -20.17 -0.95
N ILE A 141 -29.21 -21.43 -0.97
CA ILE A 141 -27.86 -21.75 -1.43
C ILE A 141 -27.72 -21.56 -2.95
N SER A 142 -28.72 -21.98 -3.75
CA SER A 142 -28.70 -21.76 -5.20
C SER A 142 -28.75 -20.28 -5.58
N ASN A 143 -29.57 -19.48 -4.90
CA ASN A 143 -29.67 -18.05 -5.21
C ASN A 143 -28.38 -17.28 -4.84
N GLU A 144 -27.65 -17.73 -3.81
CA GLU A 144 -26.36 -17.13 -3.43
C GLU A 144 -25.21 -17.57 -4.36
N SER A 145 -25.21 -18.81 -4.86
CA SER A 145 -24.21 -19.27 -5.85
C SER A 145 -24.37 -18.53 -7.19
N ASP A 146 -25.59 -18.31 -7.66
CA ASP A 146 -25.85 -17.57 -8.90
C ASP A 146 -25.40 -16.10 -8.77
N ARG A 147 -25.54 -15.52 -7.56
CA ARG A 147 -25.08 -14.17 -7.26
C ARG A 147 -23.56 -14.07 -7.22
N GLN A 148 -22.86 -15.10 -6.73
CA GLN A 148 -21.41 -15.16 -6.74
C GLN A 148 -20.85 -15.40 -8.15
N GLU A 149 -21.55 -16.14 -9.01
CA GLU A 149 -21.18 -16.32 -10.42
C GLU A 149 -21.30 -15.01 -11.21
N LEU A 150 -22.34 -14.21 -10.93
CA LEU A 150 -22.54 -12.91 -11.59
C LEU A 150 -21.46 -11.89 -11.18
N LEU A 151 -21.02 -11.91 -9.92
CA LEU A 151 -19.92 -11.08 -9.40
C LEU A 151 -18.53 -11.49 -9.93
N LEU A 152 -18.36 -12.75 -10.34
CA LEU A 152 -17.13 -13.22 -10.99
C LEU A 152 -17.10 -12.78 -12.46
N ARG A 153 -18.26 -12.83 -13.13
CA ARG A 153 -18.39 -12.43 -14.53
C ARG A 153 -18.22 -10.92 -14.74
N GLU A 154 -18.67 -10.10 -13.78
CA GLU A 154 -18.51 -8.63 -13.82
C GLU A 154 -17.05 -8.19 -13.61
N GLN A 155 -16.20 -9.02 -12.97
CA GLN A 155 -14.76 -8.75 -12.83
C GLN A 155 -13.93 -9.12 -14.07
N ASP A 156 -14.43 -9.99 -14.95
CA ASP A 156 -13.74 -10.32 -16.20
C ASP A 156 -13.97 -9.22 -17.27
N ASP A 157 -15.13 -8.57 -17.29
CA ASP A 157 -15.41 -7.44 -18.21
C ASP A 157 -14.57 -6.18 -17.89
N ASP A 158 -14.23 -5.95 -16.61
CA ASP A 158 -13.33 -4.86 -16.20
C ASP A 158 -11.86 -5.09 -16.64
N LEU A 159 -11.44 -6.36 -16.84
CA LEU A 159 -10.09 -6.68 -17.30
C LEU A 159 -9.90 -6.41 -18.80
N ASP A 160 -10.94 -6.54 -19.62
CA ASP A 160 -10.91 -6.19 -21.04
C ASP A 160 -10.90 -4.67 -21.27
N GLU A 161 -11.58 -3.89 -20.43
CA GLU A 161 -11.54 -2.43 -20.51
C GLU A 161 -10.18 -1.87 -20.04
N LEU A 162 -9.56 -2.45 -19.00
CA LEU A 162 -8.20 -2.11 -18.57
C LEU A 162 -7.15 -2.46 -19.64
N SER A 163 -7.31 -3.58 -20.34
CA SER A 163 -6.53 -3.95 -21.54
C SER A 163 -6.68 -2.91 -22.67
N ALA A 164 -7.90 -2.48 -22.97
CA ALA A 164 -8.15 -1.44 -23.98
C ALA A 164 -7.57 -0.07 -23.60
N SER A 165 -7.51 0.25 -22.29
CA SER A 165 -6.88 1.47 -21.78
C SER A 165 -5.34 1.46 -21.93
N LEU A 166 -4.70 0.30 -21.79
CA LEU A 166 -3.27 0.08 -22.07
C LEU A 166 -2.95 0.21 -23.58
N GLY A 167 -3.85 -0.22 -24.47
CA GLY A 167 -3.70 -0.04 -25.91
C GLY A 167 -3.76 1.44 -26.36
N ARG A 168 -4.56 2.27 -25.70
CA ARG A 168 -4.66 3.72 -26.00
C ARG A 168 -3.46 4.51 -25.48
N ILE A 169 -2.89 4.14 -24.33
CA ILE A 169 -1.65 4.74 -23.82
C ILE A 169 -0.42 4.38 -24.68
N GLY A 170 -0.39 3.17 -25.25
CA GLY A 170 0.66 2.77 -26.20
C GLY A 170 0.68 3.60 -27.49
N HIS A 171 -0.47 4.14 -27.94
CA HIS A 171 -0.54 4.97 -29.14
C HIS A 171 -0.24 6.46 -28.86
N VAL A 172 -0.53 6.96 -27.66
CA VAL A 172 -0.18 8.33 -27.25
C VAL A 172 1.32 8.45 -26.91
N GLY A 173 1.95 7.39 -26.39
CA GLY A 173 3.39 7.37 -26.14
C GLY A 173 4.25 7.44 -27.41
N LEU A 174 3.79 6.87 -28.54
CA LEU A 174 4.50 6.96 -29.82
C LEU A 174 4.38 8.34 -30.48
N LEU A 175 3.26 9.04 -30.29
CA LEU A 175 3.07 10.40 -30.82
C LEU A 175 3.84 11.47 -30.00
N ILE A 176 4.18 11.19 -28.73
CA ILE A 176 5.00 12.10 -27.93
C ILE A 176 6.50 11.93 -28.23
N ASP A 177 6.96 10.72 -28.57
CA ASP A 177 8.36 10.48 -28.93
C ASP A 177 8.74 11.13 -30.29
N GLU A 178 7.80 11.20 -31.24
CA GLU A 178 8.04 11.88 -32.53
C GLU A 178 7.97 13.42 -32.47
N ASP A 179 7.28 14.03 -31.50
CA ASP A 179 7.11 15.51 -31.44
C ASP A 179 8.17 16.20 -30.55
N VAL A 180 8.87 15.47 -29.66
CA VAL A 180 10.03 16.01 -28.91
C VAL A 180 11.32 15.94 -29.74
N GLY A 181 11.33 15.12 -30.81
CA GLY A 181 12.46 14.98 -31.73
C GLY A 181 12.66 16.13 -32.73
N PHE A 182 11.73 17.08 -32.84
CA PHE A 182 11.80 18.15 -33.85
C PHE A 182 11.98 19.57 -33.31
N GLN A 183 12.22 19.74 -32.00
CA GLN A 183 12.49 21.07 -31.41
C GLN A 183 13.92 21.22 -30.85
N VAL A 184 14.87 20.49 -31.42
CA VAL A 184 16.29 20.83 -31.37
C VAL A 184 16.77 20.84 -32.83
N PHE A 185 17.13 22.03 -33.32
CA PHE A 185 17.74 22.33 -34.62
C PHE A 185 16.83 22.91 -35.73
N VAL A 186 16.44 24.18 -35.58
CA VAL A 186 16.65 25.18 -36.65
C VAL A 186 17.20 26.46 -36.02
N ILE A 187 18.45 26.72 -36.35
CA ILE A 187 19.18 27.99 -36.16
C ILE A 187 18.68 28.98 -37.21
N VAL A 188 18.32 30.20 -36.79
CA VAL A 188 18.93 31.47 -37.24
C VAL A 188 18.99 32.41 -36.05
#